data_AF-A0A1E8FV55-F1
#
_entry.id   AF-A0A1E8FV55-F1
#
_cell.length_a   1.000
_cell.length_b   1.000
_cell.length_c   1.000
_cell.angle_alpha   90.00
_cell.angle_beta   90.00
_cell.angle_gamma   90.00
#
_symmetry.space_group_name_H-M   'P 1'
#
loop_
_entity.id
_entity.type
_entity.pdbx_description
1 polymer ?
#
loop_
_entity_poly.entity_id
_entity_poly.type
_entity_poly.pdbx_seq_one_letter_code
_entity_poly.pdbx_strand_id
1 'polypeptide(L)'
;MNRRLFLGGAAAAAVGGFALLTAGPAAAATSQNGWPASTTLPLSTLTVGAVTFPQGVRSGAPHTILGYVARRFNNEVETLRKGECWGYNFRTISGSSSYSNHASGTAIDVNAPEHFLGASGTFSAAQVRAIRSILAACDGVVRWGGDYSTRKDEMHFELNRGPSDPAVAALARKLGGSSSTPAPAPTSPTWRVVRRGQQGYYVVALQRLLRQHGRTLTVDGVFGSGTEAQVIGFQRSRGLVADGIVGAKTWTALQVTRQEGSRGHAVFGIQHCVSVKGFRTTQDGIFGPGTKSVVIAFQRSKGLAADGVVGPRTWAALVA
;
A
#
# COMPACT_ATOMS: atom_id res chain seq x y z
N MET A 1 52.35 80.56 -49.58
CA MET A 1 52.19 79.77 -50.81
C MET A 1 51.62 78.40 -50.44
N ASN A 2 50.39 78.08 -50.89
CA ASN A 2 49.86 76.79 -51.39
C ASN A 2 50.61 75.50 -50.98
N ARG A 3 50.00 74.43 -50.42
CA ARG A 3 48.84 73.58 -50.86
C ARG A 3 48.52 72.58 -49.71
N ARG A 4 47.24 72.34 -49.32
CA ARG A 4 46.35 71.21 -49.74
C ARG A 4 47.01 69.82 -49.60
N LEU A 5 46.62 68.89 -48.73
CA LEU A 5 45.47 67.93 -48.70
C LEU A 5 46.04 66.68 -47.93
N PHE A 6 45.40 65.89 -47.06
CA PHE A 6 44.21 65.03 -47.18
C PHE A 6 43.77 64.53 -45.78
N LEU A 7 42.48 64.19 -45.68
CA LEU A 7 41.83 63.43 -44.62
C LEU A 7 42.47 62.04 -44.40
N GLY A 8 42.42 61.56 -43.15
CA GLY A 8 42.58 60.15 -42.81
C GLY A 8 42.22 59.91 -41.34
N GLY A 9 40.97 59.54 -41.08
CA GLY A 9 40.48 59.22 -39.75
C GLY A 9 41.00 57.88 -39.22
N ALA A 10 41.10 57.78 -37.91
CA ALA A 10 41.05 56.51 -37.19
C ALA A 10 40.44 56.77 -35.81
N ALA A 11 39.11 56.65 -35.73
CA ALA A 11 38.43 56.49 -34.46
C ALA A 11 38.78 55.11 -33.90
N ALA A 12 39.35 55.06 -32.70
CA ALA A 12 39.55 53.82 -31.97
C ALA A 12 38.18 53.27 -31.57
N ALA A 13 37.68 52.30 -32.34
CA ALA A 13 36.53 51.50 -31.94
C ALA A 13 36.98 50.52 -30.85
N ALA A 14 36.63 50.83 -29.60
CA ALA A 14 36.67 49.85 -28.53
C ALA A 14 35.63 48.76 -28.84
N VAL A 15 36.10 47.61 -29.33
CA VAL A 15 35.29 46.41 -29.46
C VAL A 15 35.07 45.88 -28.05
N GLY A 16 34.04 46.39 -27.38
CA GLY A 16 33.47 45.78 -26.20
C GLY A 16 32.86 44.44 -26.61
N GLY A 17 33.64 43.37 -26.46
CA GLY A 17 33.16 42.00 -26.59
C GLY A 17 32.14 41.74 -25.49
N PHE A 18 30.86 42.00 -25.76
CA PHE A 18 29.78 41.36 -25.03
C PHE A 18 29.87 39.87 -25.32
N ALA A 19 30.54 39.13 -24.44
CA ALA A 19 30.30 37.71 -24.33
C ALA A 19 28.81 37.55 -24.04
N LEU A 20 28.05 37.07 -25.03
CA LEU A 20 26.75 36.48 -24.77
C LEU A 20 27.01 35.33 -23.81
N LEU A 21 26.81 35.57 -22.51
CA LEU A 21 26.51 34.50 -21.58
C LEU A 21 25.21 33.89 -22.08
N THR A 22 25.33 32.82 -22.87
CA THR A 22 24.21 31.91 -23.07
C THR A 22 23.84 31.43 -21.67
N ALA A 23 22.69 31.88 -21.18
CA ALA A 23 22.10 31.28 -19.99
C ALA A 23 22.02 29.78 -20.27
N GLY A 24 22.79 28.98 -19.53
CA GLY A 24 22.63 27.53 -19.55
C GLY A 24 21.16 27.20 -19.30
N PRO A 25 20.64 26.07 -19.81
CA PRO A 25 19.24 25.71 -19.61
C PRO A 25 18.89 25.85 -18.13
N ALA A 26 17.87 26.66 -17.81
CA ALA A 26 17.41 26.84 -16.44
C ALA A 26 17.26 25.45 -15.81
N ALA A 27 17.92 25.22 -14.67
CA ALA A 27 17.84 23.94 -13.98
C ALA A 27 16.35 23.58 -13.81
N ALA A 28 15.96 22.42 -14.34
CA ALA A 28 14.58 21.98 -14.26
C ALA A 28 14.11 22.03 -12.80
N ALA A 29 12.93 22.60 -12.55
CA ALA A 29 12.36 22.65 -11.21
C ALA A 29 12.35 21.26 -10.58
N THR A 30 12.74 21.17 -9.30
CA THR A 30 12.77 19.90 -8.56
C THR A 30 11.84 19.97 -7.35
N SER A 31 11.19 18.85 -7.03
CA SER A 31 10.44 18.68 -5.79
C SER A 31 11.39 18.41 -4.61
N GLN A 32 10.86 18.44 -3.38
CA GLN A 32 11.65 18.24 -2.17
C GLN A 32 12.51 16.97 -2.14
N ASN A 33 12.07 15.90 -2.80
CA ASN A 33 12.83 14.65 -2.91
C ASN A 33 13.80 14.61 -4.11
N GLY A 34 14.05 15.75 -4.77
CA GLY A 34 15.03 15.88 -5.86
C GLY A 34 14.56 15.37 -7.22
N TRP A 35 13.28 15.03 -7.38
CA TRP A 35 12.71 14.62 -8.66
C TRP A 35 12.31 15.83 -9.52
N PRO A 36 12.45 15.77 -10.86
CA PRO A 36 11.98 16.83 -11.73
C PRO A 36 10.47 17.03 -11.59
N ALA A 37 10.07 18.25 -11.27
CA ALA A 37 8.72 18.75 -11.19
C ALA A 37 8.42 19.62 -12.41
N SER A 38 7.28 19.41 -13.04
CA SER A 38 6.87 20.13 -14.25
C SER A 38 5.37 19.97 -14.44
N THR A 39 4.75 20.90 -15.17
CA THR A 39 3.38 20.75 -15.69
C THR A 39 3.28 19.65 -16.75
N THR A 40 4.42 19.26 -17.34
CA THR A 40 4.54 18.22 -18.36
C THR A 40 5.46 17.11 -17.86
N LEU A 41 4.86 16.05 -17.30
CA LEU A 41 5.55 14.86 -16.82
C LEU A 41 5.06 13.62 -17.56
N PRO A 42 5.89 12.56 -17.67
CA PRO A 42 5.40 11.25 -18.05
C PRO A 42 4.57 10.69 -16.89
N LEU A 43 3.26 10.93 -16.93
CA LEU A 43 2.31 10.44 -15.93
C LEU A 43 1.60 9.19 -16.46
N SER A 44 1.33 8.26 -15.56
CA SER A 44 0.48 7.10 -15.82
C SER A 44 -0.63 7.06 -14.80
N THR A 45 -1.85 6.78 -15.27
CA THR A 45 -3.02 6.60 -14.40
C THR A 45 -2.72 5.52 -13.37
N LEU A 46 -2.97 5.83 -12.11
CA LEU A 46 -2.91 4.87 -11.02
C LEU A 46 -4.34 4.49 -10.62
N THR A 47 -4.66 3.21 -10.72
CA THR A 47 -5.93 2.64 -10.28
C THR A 47 -5.71 1.51 -9.30
N VAL A 48 -6.57 1.43 -8.29
CA VAL A 48 -6.68 0.31 -7.38
C VAL A 48 -8.14 -0.10 -7.35
N GLY A 49 -8.43 -1.17 -8.07
CA GLY A 49 -9.81 -1.57 -8.29
C GLY A 49 -10.62 -0.49 -9.03
N ALA A 50 -11.74 -0.06 -8.44
CA ALA A 50 -12.60 0.98 -9.01
C ALA A 50 -12.18 2.41 -8.62
N VAL A 51 -11.14 2.55 -7.79
CA VAL A 51 -10.62 3.85 -7.35
C VAL A 51 -9.48 4.29 -8.26
N THR A 52 -9.57 5.53 -8.72
CA THR A 52 -8.54 6.19 -9.54
C THR A 52 -7.94 7.33 -8.73
N PHE A 53 -6.62 7.45 -8.80
CA PHE A 53 -5.89 8.63 -8.32
C PHE A 53 -5.84 9.62 -9.48
N PRO A 54 -6.59 10.73 -9.44
CA PRO A 54 -6.67 11.68 -10.56
C PRO A 54 -5.29 12.18 -10.98
N GLN A 55 -5.10 12.37 -12.28
CA GLN A 55 -3.81 12.67 -12.95
C GLN A 55 -2.71 11.60 -12.79
N GLY A 56 -2.94 10.57 -11.97
CA GLY A 56 -2.01 9.46 -11.78
C GLY A 56 -0.74 9.86 -11.05
N VAL A 57 0.34 9.15 -11.34
CA VAL A 57 1.68 9.37 -10.77
C VAL A 57 2.72 9.25 -11.88
N ARG A 58 3.96 9.66 -11.63
CA ARG A 58 5.06 9.55 -12.59
C ARG A 58 5.25 8.10 -13.01
N SER A 59 5.30 7.85 -14.32
CA SER A 59 5.53 6.54 -14.92
C SER A 59 6.85 5.91 -14.47
N GLY A 60 6.97 4.58 -14.62
CA GLY A 60 8.16 3.83 -14.25
C GLY A 60 8.20 3.48 -12.77
N ALA A 61 9.35 3.68 -12.12
CA ALA A 61 9.56 3.27 -10.73
C ALA A 61 8.56 3.90 -9.74
N PRO A 62 8.22 5.21 -9.79
CA PRO A 62 7.24 5.79 -8.88
C PRO A 62 5.85 5.14 -9.03
N HIS A 63 5.38 4.91 -10.26
CA HIS A 63 4.11 4.22 -10.51
C HIS A 63 4.08 2.81 -9.92
N THR A 64 5.15 2.04 -10.12
CA THR A 64 5.24 0.67 -9.59
C THR A 64 5.23 0.67 -8.06
N ILE A 65 6.01 1.55 -7.44
CA ILE A 65 6.17 1.62 -5.98
C ILE A 65 4.91 2.18 -5.30
N LEU A 66 4.41 3.34 -5.75
CA LEU A 66 3.22 3.96 -5.17
C LEU A 66 1.98 3.13 -5.45
N GLY A 67 1.92 2.45 -6.59
CA GLY A 67 0.86 1.47 -6.86
C GLY A 67 0.90 0.26 -5.94
N TYR A 68 2.08 -0.21 -5.55
CA TYR A 68 2.21 -1.25 -4.52
C TYR A 68 1.70 -0.77 -3.16
N VAL A 69 2.08 0.44 -2.75
CA VAL A 69 1.59 1.07 -1.51
C VAL A 69 0.07 1.18 -1.52
N ALA A 70 -0.51 1.77 -2.57
CA ALA A 70 -1.96 1.95 -2.68
C ALA A 70 -2.73 0.61 -2.66
N ARG A 71 -2.23 -0.42 -3.35
CA ARG A 71 -2.87 -1.76 -3.35
C ARG A 71 -2.83 -2.42 -1.97
N ARG A 72 -1.68 -2.37 -1.27
CA ARG A 72 -1.59 -2.94 0.08
C ARG A 72 -2.39 -2.13 1.09
N PHE A 73 -2.40 -0.80 0.98
CA PHE A 73 -3.25 0.05 1.80
C PHE A 73 -4.71 -0.39 1.69
N ASN A 74 -5.22 -0.50 0.45
CA ASN A 74 -6.59 -0.93 0.17
C ASN A 74 -6.97 -2.30 0.79
N ASN A 75 -6.00 -3.20 0.92
CA ASN A 75 -6.24 -4.58 1.34
C ASN A 75 -5.98 -4.82 2.83
N GLU A 76 -5.08 -4.05 3.44
CA GLU A 76 -4.53 -4.34 4.77
C GLU A 76 -4.78 -3.22 5.79
N VAL A 77 -4.96 -1.98 5.33
CA VAL A 77 -5.22 -0.83 6.19
C VAL A 77 -6.72 -0.55 6.19
N GLU A 78 -7.27 -0.18 5.04
CA GLU A 78 -8.70 0.04 4.82
C GLU A 78 -9.00 0.21 3.34
N THR A 79 -10.28 0.07 2.97
CA THR A 79 -10.71 0.23 1.58
C THR A 79 -10.52 1.67 1.10
N LEU A 80 -9.91 1.84 -0.08
CA LEU A 80 -9.81 3.14 -0.74
C LEU A 80 -11.18 3.61 -1.22
N ARG A 81 -11.44 4.92 -1.09
CA ARG A 81 -12.71 5.55 -1.43
C ARG A 81 -12.62 6.33 -2.73
N LYS A 82 -13.65 6.19 -3.55
CA LYS A 82 -13.73 6.84 -4.86
C LYS A 82 -13.87 8.35 -4.67
N GLY A 83 -12.99 9.11 -5.31
CA GLY A 83 -13.00 10.58 -5.25
C GLY A 83 -12.21 11.18 -4.08
N GLU A 84 -11.61 10.34 -3.23
CA GLU A 84 -10.94 10.76 -1.99
C GLU A 84 -9.43 10.47 -2.00
N CYS A 85 -8.90 10.00 -3.12
CA CYS A 85 -7.49 9.71 -3.30
C CYS A 85 -6.90 10.64 -4.36
N TRP A 86 -5.67 11.12 -4.16
CA TRP A 86 -5.04 12.11 -5.04
C TRP A 86 -3.63 11.70 -5.46
N GLY A 87 -3.29 11.98 -6.71
CA GLY A 87 -1.97 11.74 -7.30
C GLY A 87 -1.26 13.06 -7.62
N TYR A 88 -0.77 13.17 -8.85
CA TYR A 88 -0.03 14.34 -9.33
C TYR A 88 -0.84 15.64 -9.20
N ASN A 89 -0.16 16.68 -8.72
CA ASN A 89 -0.65 18.05 -8.68
C ASN A 89 0.55 19.00 -8.68
N PHE A 90 0.71 19.81 -9.73
CA PHE A 90 1.82 20.75 -9.85
C PHE A 90 1.61 21.98 -8.96
N ARG A 91 2.21 21.94 -7.77
CA ARG A 91 2.12 23.02 -6.77
C ARG A 91 3.37 23.12 -5.92
N THR A 92 3.60 24.31 -5.36
CA THR A 92 4.50 24.47 -4.23
C THR A 92 3.83 24.00 -2.94
N ILE A 93 4.64 23.80 -1.91
CA ILE A 93 4.15 23.51 -0.57
C ILE A 93 3.64 24.81 0.05
N SER A 94 2.55 24.72 0.81
CA SER A 94 1.97 25.89 1.47
C SER A 94 3.02 26.57 2.35
N GLY A 95 3.26 27.87 2.11
CA GLY A 95 4.26 28.66 2.83
C GLY A 95 5.71 28.42 2.41
N SER A 96 5.97 27.75 1.28
CA SER A 96 7.32 27.48 0.77
C SER A 96 7.43 27.74 -0.74
N SER A 97 8.65 28.04 -1.21
CA SER A 97 9.00 28.08 -2.63
C SER A 97 9.34 26.69 -3.20
N SER A 98 9.49 25.67 -2.35
CA SER A 98 9.78 24.30 -2.78
C SER A 98 8.56 23.63 -3.38
N TYR A 99 8.77 22.91 -4.50
CA TYR A 99 7.73 22.09 -5.10
C TYR A 99 7.41 20.86 -4.25
N SER A 100 6.12 20.56 -4.12
CA SER A 100 5.64 19.34 -3.45
C SER A 100 6.07 18.09 -4.21
N ASN A 101 6.18 16.95 -3.53
CA ASN A 101 6.41 15.66 -4.21
C ASN A 101 5.20 15.22 -5.07
N HIS A 102 4.01 15.79 -4.85
CA HIS A 102 2.91 15.69 -5.83
C HIS A 102 3.26 16.36 -7.17
N ALA A 103 4.07 17.42 -7.18
CA ALA A 103 4.42 18.18 -8.37
C ALA A 103 5.43 17.45 -9.28
N SER A 104 6.11 16.43 -8.76
CA SER A 104 6.96 15.51 -9.53
C SER A 104 6.30 14.15 -9.80
N GLY A 105 5.05 13.97 -9.35
CA GLY A 105 4.29 12.72 -9.48
C GLY A 105 4.84 11.59 -8.62
N THR A 106 5.49 11.91 -7.50
CA THR A 106 6.16 10.92 -6.62
C THR A 106 5.52 10.80 -5.23
N ALA A 107 4.28 11.27 -5.12
CA ALA A 107 3.45 11.16 -3.92
C ALA A 107 2.01 10.80 -4.27
N ILE A 108 1.31 10.25 -3.29
CA ILE A 108 -0.13 10.00 -3.30
C ILE A 108 -0.74 10.38 -1.94
N ASP A 109 -2.01 10.78 -1.97
CA ASP A 109 -2.86 10.88 -0.79
C ASP A 109 -3.96 9.82 -0.87
N VAL A 110 -4.27 9.15 0.24
CA VAL A 110 -5.31 8.12 0.34
C VAL A 110 -6.39 8.52 1.34
N ASN A 111 -7.66 8.32 0.97
CA ASN A 111 -8.84 8.59 1.82
C ASN A 111 -8.75 9.94 2.56
N ALA A 112 -8.38 10.96 1.83
CA ALA A 112 -7.91 12.21 2.39
C ALA A 112 -8.92 12.98 3.26
N PRO A 113 -10.24 12.97 3.00
CA PRO A 113 -11.21 13.59 3.91
C PRO A 113 -11.19 13.00 5.33
N GLU A 114 -10.77 11.75 5.49
CA GLU A 114 -10.75 11.04 6.77
C GLU A 114 -9.40 11.18 7.48
N HIS A 115 -8.33 11.41 6.72
CA HIS A 115 -6.94 11.46 7.19
C HIS A 115 -6.25 12.79 6.86
N PHE A 116 -7.03 13.88 6.85
CA PHE A 116 -6.64 15.18 6.31
C PHE A 116 -5.41 15.79 7.01
N LEU A 117 -4.68 16.63 6.27
CA LEU A 117 -3.48 17.32 6.74
C LEU A 117 -3.69 18.09 8.06
N GLY A 118 -2.99 17.66 9.11
CA GLY A 118 -3.05 18.19 10.47
C GLY A 118 -3.80 17.28 11.45
N ALA A 119 -4.59 16.32 10.96
CA ALA A 119 -5.18 15.28 11.79
C ALA A 119 -4.12 14.26 12.23
N SER A 120 -4.30 13.69 13.42
CA SER A 120 -3.40 12.69 14.00
C SER A 120 -4.17 11.63 14.77
N GLY A 121 -3.72 10.38 14.71
CA GLY A 121 -4.42 9.27 15.37
C GLY A 121 -5.72 8.88 14.65
N THR A 122 -5.85 9.25 13.37
CA THR A 122 -7.00 8.91 12.53
C THR A 122 -7.02 7.43 12.13
N PHE A 123 -5.87 6.76 12.19
CA PHE A 123 -5.75 5.31 12.05
C PHE A 123 -5.72 4.62 13.41
N SER A 124 -6.43 3.49 13.50
CA SER A 124 -6.30 2.58 14.65
C SER A 124 -4.89 2.00 14.76
N ALA A 125 -4.51 1.51 15.94
CA ALA A 125 -3.21 0.85 16.15
C ALA A 125 -2.98 -0.36 15.21
N ALA A 126 -4.04 -1.04 14.78
CA ALA A 126 -3.95 -2.13 13.81
C ALA A 126 -3.63 -1.62 12.40
N GLN A 127 -4.30 -0.55 11.97
CA GLN A 127 -4.03 0.13 10.70
C GLN A 127 -2.62 0.71 10.66
N VAL A 128 -2.17 1.34 11.74
CA VAL A 128 -0.78 1.82 11.85
C VAL A 128 0.21 0.66 11.70
N ARG A 129 0.00 -0.50 12.33
CA ARG A 129 0.86 -1.67 12.14
C ARG A 129 0.88 -2.17 10.68
N ALA A 130 -0.26 -2.14 9.99
CA ALA A 130 -0.33 -2.48 8.56
C ALA A 130 0.47 -1.47 7.72
N ILE A 131 0.33 -0.16 7.98
CA ILE A 131 1.14 0.89 7.35
C ILE A 131 2.64 0.64 7.58
N ARG A 132 3.06 0.30 8.81
CA ARG A 132 4.46 -0.07 9.08
C ARG A 132 4.93 -1.28 8.27
N SER A 133 4.07 -2.30 8.09
CA SER A 133 4.37 -3.47 7.24
C SER A 133 4.55 -3.10 5.76
N ILE A 134 3.78 -2.13 5.26
CA ILE A 134 3.92 -1.60 3.91
C ILE A 134 5.25 -0.87 3.76
N LEU A 135 5.56 0.07 4.66
CA LEU A 135 6.80 0.85 4.65
C LEU A 135 8.04 -0.04 4.80
N ALA A 136 7.99 -1.05 5.66
CA ALA A 136 9.06 -2.01 5.82
C ALA A 136 9.35 -2.76 4.52
N ALA A 137 8.33 -3.14 3.74
CA ALA A 137 8.52 -3.80 2.44
C ALA A 137 9.11 -2.87 1.37
N CYS A 138 9.00 -1.55 1.57
CA CYS A 138 9.60 -0.53 0.72
C CYS A 138 11.04 -0.16 1.12
N ASP A 139 11.63 -0.81 2.12
CA ASP A 139 13.07 -0.71 2.45
C ASP A 139 13.58 0.75 2.56
N GLY A 140 12.76 1.66 3.12
CA GLY A 140 13.10 3.08 3.31
C GLY A 140 13.02 3.96 2.05
N VAL A 141 12.55 3.43 0.93
CA VAL A 141 12.30 4.19 -0.32
C VAL A 141 11.00 5.00 -0.24
N VAL A 142 10.03 4.56 0.56
CA VAL A 142 8.77 5.27 0.79
C VAL A 142 8.75 5.77 2.24
N ARG A 143 8.26 7.00 2.45
CA ARG A 143 7.92 7.53 3.77
C ARG A 143 6.43 7.85 3.87
N TRP A 144 5.93 7.93 5.10
CA TRP A 144 4.54 8.23 5.43
C TRP A 144 4.43 9.57 6.17
N GLY A 145 3.46 10.40 5.79
CA GLY A 145 3.24 11.71 6.38
C GLY A 145 2.77 11.69 7.84
N GLY A 146 2.24 10.56 8.31
CA GLY A 146 1.97 10.33 9.74
C GLY A 146 3.23 10.32 10.61
N ASP A 147 4.43 10.20 10.04
CA ASP A 147 5.69 10.27 10.77
C ASP A 147 6.25 11.68 10.92
N TYR A 148 5.67 12.68 10.26
CA TYR A 148 6.20 14.04 10.30
C TYR A 148 6.20 14.58 11.72
N SER A 149 7.30 15.22 12.13
CA SER A 149 7.48 15.68 13.52
C SER A 149 6.65 16.90 13.87
N THR A 150 6.23 17.69 12.87
CA THR A 150 5.47 18.92 13.06
C THR A 150 3.99 18.71 12.74
N ARG A 151 3.58 18.97 11.50
CA ARG A 151 2.20 18.80 11.04
C ARG A 151 2.05 17.42 10.42
N LYS A 152 1.25 16.58 11.07
CA LYS A 152 0.94 15.23 10.59
C LYS A 152 0.16 15.30 9.28
N ASP A 153 0.45 14.35 8.39
CA ASP A 153 -0.25 14.19 7.13
C ASP A 153 -0.54 12.69 6.92
N GLU A 154 -1.49 12.16 7.69
CA GLU A 154 -1.71 10.70 7.78
C GLU A 154 -2.22 10.10 6.44
N MET A 155 -2.85 10.88 5.57
CA MET A 155 -3.20 10.45 4.20
C MET A 155 -2.00 10.29 3.25
N HIS A 156 -0.84 10.88 3.56
CA HIS A 156 0.20 11.14 2.57
C HIS A 156 1.29 10.07 2.52
N PHE A 157 1.63 9.60 1.32
CA PHE A 157 2.74 8.68 1.06
C PHE A 157 3.58 9.16 -0.11
N GLU A 158 4.91 9.07 0.02
CA GLU A 158 5.81 9.59 -1.01
C GLU A 158 7.14 8.86 -1.08
N LEU A 159 7.81 8.99 -2.22
CA LEU A 159 9.20 8.55 -2.37
C LEU A 159 10.11 9.45 -1.54
N ASN A 160 10.91 8.82 -0.68
CA ASN A 160 11.88 9.44 0.21
C ASN A 160 13.30 9.54 -0.38
N ARG A 161 13.49 9.06 -1.62
CA ARG A 161 14.80 8.97 -2.29
C ARG A 161 14.74 9.63 -3.67
N GLY A 162 15.86 10.20 -4.09
CA GLY A 162 15.99 10.88 -5.37
C GLY A 162 15.98 9.94 -6.59
N PRO A 163 15.84 10.49 -7.81
CA PRO A 163 15.69 9.71 -9.03
C PRO A 163 16.91 8.85 -9.38
N SER A 164 18.09 9.26 -8.94
CA SER A 164 19.36 8.55 -9.18
C SER A 164 19.71 7.54 -8.08
N ASP A 165 18.90 7.42 -7.03
CA ASP A 165 19.17 6.48 -5.94
C ASP A 165 18.91 5.03 -6.42
N PRO A 166 19.91 4.13 -6.39
CA PRO A 166 19.77 2.76 -6.87
C PRO A 166 18.71 1.96 -6.11
N ALA A 167 18.38 2.33 -4.86
CA ALA A 167 17.34 1.67 -4.07
C ALA A 167 15.96 1.81 -4.71
N VAL A 168 15.69 2.93 -5.39
CA VAL A 168 14.42 3.15 -6.10
C VAL A 168 14.26 2.14 -7.23
N ALA A 169 15.28 2.02 -8.09
CA ALA A 169 15.26 1.08 -9.21
C ALA A 169 15.28 -0.39 -8.74
N ALA A 170 16.01 -0.70 -7.67
CA ALA A 170 16.02 -2.03 -7.06
C ALA A 170 14.64 -2.41 -6.51
N LEU A 171 13.99 -1.53 -5.76
CA LEU A 171 12.65 -1.76 -5.23
C LEU A 171 11.64 -1.89 -6.37
N ALA A 172 11.68 -1.01 -7.36
CA ALA A 172 10.77 -1.12 -8.51
C ALA A 172 10.92 -2.46 -9.26
N ARG A 173 12.14 -2.98 -9.44
CA ARG A 173 12.36 -4.31 -10.01
C ARG A 173 11.84 -5.44 -9.11
N LYS A 174 12.11 -5.37 -7.80
CA LYS A 174 11.59 -6.32 -6.78
C LYS A 174 10.06 -6.40 -6.84
N LEU A 175 9.40 -5.25 -6.96
CA LEU A 175 7.94 -5.14 -6.98
C LEU A 175 7.34 -5.41 -8.38
N GLY A 176 8.06 -5.08 -9.46
CA GLY A 176 7.60 -5.25 -10.85
C GLY A 176 7.82 -6.66 -11.42
N GLY A 177 8.88 -7.37 -10.98
CA GLY A 177 9.08 -8.80 -11.28
C GLY A 177 8.15 -9.72 -10.50
N SER A 178 7.47 -9.18 -9.48
CA SER A 178 6.27 -9.78 -8.91
C SER A 178 5.08 -9.44 -9.81
N SER A 179 5.02 -10.05 -11.00
CA SER A 179 3.89 -9.96 -11.92
C SER A 179 2.66 -10.65 -11.34
N SER A 180 2.01 -10.00 -10.39
CA SER A 180 0.57 -10.08 -10.24
C SER A 180 0.00 -8.77 -10.76
N THR A 181 -0.39 -8.77 -12.04
CA THR A 181 -1.51 -7.97 -12.52
C THR A 181 -2.62 -8.05 -11.45
N PRO A 182 -3.11 -6.94 -10.88
CA PRO A 182 -4.30 -7.04 -10.07
C PRO A 182 -5.42 -7.51 -10.99
N ALA A 183 -5.97 -8.68 -10.69
CA ALA A 183 -7.33 -9.02 -11.06
C ALA A 183 -8.24 -7.80 -10.80
N PRO A 184 -9.33 -7.62 -11.58
CA PRO A 184 -10.26 -6.51 -11.38
C PRO A 184 -10.61 -6.34 -9.91
N ALA A 185 -10.79 -5.08 -9.48
CA ALA A 185 -11.26 -4.67 -8.15
C ALA A 185 -12.11 -5.77 -7.52
N PRO A 186 -11.69 -6.44 -6.44
CA PRO A 186 -12.45 -7.60 -6.07
C PRO A 186 -13.69 -7.07 -5.33
N THR A 187 -14.84 -7.61 -5.71
CA THR A 187 -16.01 -7.68 -4.85
C THR A 187 -15.57 -8.05 -3.44
N SER A 188 -16.21 -7.49 -2.41
CA SER A 188 -15.96 -7.82 -1.01
C SER A 188 -15.75 -9.34 -0.85
N PRO A 189 -14.79 -9.78 0.00
CA PRO A 189 -14.50 -11.21 0.13
C PRO A 189 -15.79 -12.02 0.30
N THR A 190 -16.00 -12.98 -0.60
CA THR A 190 -17.18 -13.86 -0.54
C THR A 190 -16.94 -14.87 0.58
N TRP A 191 -17.57 -14.62 1.72
CA TRP A 191 -17.43 -15.47 2.90
C TRP A 191 -18.40 -16.65 2.84
N ARG A 192 -17.89 -17.85 3.12
CA ARG A 192 -18.73 -19.03 3.41
C ARG A 192 -19.60 -18.77 4.64
N VAL A 193 -20.90 -18.95 4.55
CA VAL A 193 -21.77 -18.95 5.74
C VAL A 193 -21.56 -20.25 6.51
N VAL A 194 -21.17 -20.14 7.79
CA VAL A 194 -20.98 -21.29 8.67
C VAL A 194 -21.97 -21.28 9.83
N ARG A 195 -22.62 -22.41 10.11
CA ARG A 195 -23.63 -22.56 11.17
C ARG A 195 -23.64 -23.98 11.76
N ARG A 196 -24.35 -24.14 12.87
CA ARG A 196 -24.51 -25.43 13.57
C ARG A 196 -24.92 -26.57 12.63
N GLY A 197 -24.35 -27.74 12.89
CA GLY A 197 -24.53 -28.96 12.10
C GLY A 197 -23.53 -29.12 10.95
N GLN A 198 -22.77 -28.08 10.61
CA GLN A 198 -21.70 -28.18 9.62
C GLN A 198 -20.39 -28.70 10.22
N GLN A 199 -19.56 -29.31 9.39
CA GLN A 199 -18.27 -29.86 9.79
C GLN A 199 -17.23 -29.76 8.66
N GLY A 200 -15.96 -29.77 9.03
CA GLY A 200 -14.82 -29.81 8.10
C GLY A 200 -13.71 -28.83 8.46
N TYR A 201 -12.71 -28.75 7.58
CA TYR A 201 -11.49 -27.95 7.79
C TYR A 201 -11.78 -26.44 8.01
N TYR A 202 -12.83 -25.90 7.40
CA TYR A 202 -13.25 -24.52 7.60
C TYR A 202 -13.83 -24.28 9.01
N VAL A 203 -14.42 -25.31 9.63
CA VAL A 203 -14.85 -25.26 11.04
C VAL A 203 -13.64 -25.33 11.96
N VAL A 204 -12.62 -26.13 11.64
CA VAL A 204 -11.33 -26.10 12.37
C VAL A 204 -10.75 -24.69 12.36
N ALA A 205 -10.71 -24.03 11.20
CA ALA A 205 -10.23 -22.66 11.08
C ALA A 205 -11.06 -21.68 11.93
N LEU A 206 -12.39 -21.77 11.89
CA LEU A 206 -13.29 -21.00 12.74
C LEU A 206 -12.98 -21.21 14.24
N GLN A 207 -12.89 -22.45 14.70
CA GLN A 207 -12.65 -22.77 16.11
C GLN A 207 -11.27 -22.27 16.56
N ARG A 208 -10.25 -22.35 15.70
CA ARG A 208 -8.92 -21.76 15.95
C ARG A 208 -8.97 -20.24 16.03
N LEU A 209 -9.73 -19.57 15.18
CA LEU A 209 -9.94 -18.12 15.25
C LEU A 209 -10.71 -17.73 16.52
N LEU A 210 -11.72 -18.49 16.94
CA LEU A 210 -12.40 -18.27 18.21
C LEU A 210 -11.41 -18.39 19.39
N ARG A 211 -10.56 -19.42 19.42
CA ARG A 211 -9.48 -19.53 20.43
C ARG A 211 -8.49 -18.36 20.37
N GLN A 212 -8.15 -17.87 19.17
CA GLN A 212 -7.31 -16.69 19.00
C GLN A 212 -7.91 -15.44 19.66
N HIS A 213 -9.23 -15.36 19.76
CA HIS A 213 -9.97 -14.30 20.46
C HIS A 213 -10.34 -14.69 21.90
N GLY A 214 -9.60 -15.62 22.51
CA GLY A 214 -9.74 -15.97 23.92
C GLY A 214 -10.94 -16.86 24.26
N ARG A 215 -11.60 -17.47 23.25
CA ARG A 215 -12.70 -18.41 23.49
C ARG A 215 -12.18 -19.79 23.85
N THR A 216 -12.88 -20.46 24.77
CA THR A 216 -12.55 -21.83 25.18
C THR A 216 -13.55 -22.80 24.54
N LEU A 217 -13.04 -23.65 23.65
CA LEU A 217 -13.79 -24.70 22.96
C LEU A 217 -12.83 -25.76 22.43
N THR A 218 -13.32 -26.97 22.18
CA THR A 218 -12.58 -28.00 21.45
C THR A 218 -12.43 -27.62 19.98
N VAL A 219 -11.28 -27.95 19.38
CA VAL A 219 -11.07 -27.83 17.94
C VAL A 219 -11.15 -29.23 17.34
N ASP A 220 -12.34 -29.62 16.93
CA ASP A 220 -12.67 -30.94 16.38
C ASP A 220 -13.18 -30.87 14.93
N GLY A 221 -13.34 -29.65 14.38
CA GLY A 221 -13.91 -29.45 13.06
C GLY A 221 -15.41 -29.67 12.99
N VAL A 222 -16.12 -29.75 14.12
CA VAL A 222 -17.58 -29.93 14.20
C VAL A 222 -18.23 -28.70 14.79
N PHE A 223 -19.19 -28.11 14.07
CA PHE A 223 -19.97 -26.98 14.55
C PHE A 223 -21.16 -27.50 15.37
N GLY A 224 -20.86 -27.98 16.57
CA GLY A 224 -21.86 -28.37 17.57
C GLY A 224 -22.36 -27.19 18.42
N SER A 225 -23.15 -27.50 19.44
CA SER A 225 -23.69 -26.51 20.39
C SER A 225 -22.59 -25.74 21.15
N GLY A 226 -21.47 -26.39 21.47
CA GLY A 226 -20.31 -25.74 22.10
C GLY A 226 -19.69 -24.66 21.22
N THR A 227 -19.51 -24.94 19.92
CA THR A 227 -19.00 -23.96 18.94
C THR A 227 -20.00 -22.82 18.75
N GLU A 228 -21.29 -23.12 18.62
CA GLU A 228 -22.37 -22.13 18.51
C GLU A 228 -22.39 -21.15 19.68
N ALA A 229 -22.32 -21.65 20.91
CA ALA A 229 -22.27 -20.81 22.10
C ALA A 229 -21.08 -19.85 22.09
N GLN A 230 -19.90 -20.31 21.64
CA GLN A 230 -18.73 -19.43 21.52
C GLN A 230 -18.84 -18.40 20.39
N VAL A 231 -19.50 -18.74 19.28
CA VAL A 231 -19.80 -17.78 18.20
C VAL A 231 -20.75 -16.69 18.70
N ILE A 232 -21.83 -17.06 19.39
CA ILE A 232 -22.79 -16.10 19.99
C ILE A 232 -22.05 -15.19 20.98
N GLY A 233 -21.24 -15.76 21.88
CA GLY A 233 -20.43 -15.00 22.82
C GLY A 233 -19.46 -14.04 22.14
N PHE A 234 -18.83 -14.47 21.04
CA PHE A 234 -17.97 -13.63 20.22
C PHE A 234 -18.75 -12.48 19.57
N GLN A 235 -19.87 -12.76 18.91
CA GLN A 235 -20.72 -11.76 18.27
C GLN A 235 -21.15 -10.68 19.27
N ARG A 236 -21.62 -11.06 20.46
CA ARG A 236 -21.97 -10.13 21.54
C ARG A 236 -20.79 -9.23 21.93
N SER A 237 -19.61 -9.82 22.13
CA SER A 237 -18.40 -9.05 22.49
C SER A 237 -17.91 -8.08 21.41
N ARG A 238 -18.43 -8.20 20.18
CA ARG A 238 -18.11 -7.34 19.05
C ARG A 238 -19.28 -6.45 18.62
N GLY A 239 -20.38 -6.42 19.37
CA GLY A 239 -21.57 -5.63 19.02
C GLY A 239 -22.28 -6.09 17.75
N LEU A 240 -22.14 -7.37 17.39
CA LEU A 240 -22.81 -7.99 16.24
C LEU A 240 -24.15 -8.62 16.67
N VAL A 241 -25.02 -8.89 15.69
CA VAL A 241 -26.20 -9.74 15.91
C VAL A 241 -25.71 -11.12 16.37
N ALA A 242 -26.18 -11.54 17.53
CA ALA A 242 -25.72 -12.74 18.23
C ALA A 242 -26.58 -13.97 17.88
N ASP A 243 -26.65 -14.29 16.60
CA ASP A 243 -27.49 -15.34 16.01
C ASP A 243 -26.79 -16.71 15.90
N GLY A 244 -25.51 -16.80 16.26
CA GLY A 244 -24.73 -18.04 16.15
C GLY A 244 -24.31 -18.38 14.72
N ILE A 245 -24.62 -17.53 13.73
CA ILE A 245 -24.29 -17.71 12.32
C ILE A 245 -23.04 -16.93 11.97
N VAL A 246 -22.04 -17.63 11.43
CA VAL A 246 -20.79 -17.02 10.97
C VAL A 246 -20.97 -16.59 9.51
N GLY A 247 -21.60 -15.43 9.33
CA GLY A 247 -21.72 -14.74 8.04
C GLY A 247 -20.58 -13.75 7.79
N ALA A 248 -20.70 -12.95 6.72
CA ALA A 248 -19.65 -12.01 6.29
C ALA A 248 -19.19 -11.04 7.39
N LYS A 249 -20.11 -10.49 8.18
CA LYS A 249 -19.78 -9.59 9.30
C LYS A 249 -19.00 -10.31 10.40
N THR A 250 -19.44 -11.51 10.78
CA THR A 250 -18.78 -12.33 11.80
C THR A 250 -17.38 -12.75 11.34
N TRP A 251 -17.20 -13.17 10.09
CA TRP A 251 -15.90 -13.50 9.52
C TRP A 251 -14.96 -12.30 9.47
N THR A 252 -15.47 -11.14 9.05
CA THR A 252 -14.68 -9.90 8.99
C THR A 252 -14.17 -9.50 10.38
N ALA A 253 -14.98 -9.71 11.42
CA ALA A 253 -14.58 -9.45 12.81
C ALA A 253 -13.66 -10.54 13.39
N LEU A 254 -13.82 -11.81 12.99
CA LEU A 254 -13.03 -12.94 13.47
C LEU A 254 -11.63 -12.98 12.86
N GLN A 255 -11.52 -12.70 11.56
CA GLN A 255 -10.27 -12.85 10.84
C GLN A 255 -9.20 -11.92 11.43
N VAL A 256 -7.97 -12.39 11.37
CA VAL A 256 -6.82 -11.61 11.80
C VAL A 256 -5.74 -11.70 10.73
N THR A 257 -5.19 -10.57 10.32
CA THR A 257 -4.09 -10.55 9.37
C THR A 257 -2.87 -11.27 9.96
N ARG A 258 -2.33 -12.23 9.21
CA ARG A 258 -1.11 -12.97 9.59
C ARG A 258 -0.10 -12.92 8.47
N GLN A 259 1.17 -12.83 8.86
CA GLN A 259 2.32 -12.79 7.98
C GLN A 259 3.50 -13.48 8.67
N GLU A 260 4.62 -13.60 7.97
CA GLU A 260 5.87 -14.12 8.54
C GLU A 260 6.20 -13.51 9.90
N GLY A 261 6.60 -14.36 10.86
CA GLY A 261 6.81 -14.01 12.26
C GLY A 261 5.57 -14.12 13.14
N SER A 262 4.37 -14.22 12.56
CA SER A 262 3.13 -14.48 13.32
C SER A 262 3.16 -15.87 13.97
N ARG A 263 2.48 -16.02 15.10
CA ARG A 263 2.33 -17.29 15.81
C ARG A 263 0.92 -17.47 16.37
N GLY A 264 0.57 -18.70 16.74
CA GLY A 264 -0.62 -19.03 17.52
C GLY A 264 -1.74 -19.70 16.73
N HIS A 265 -2.95 -19.70 17.30
CA HIS A 265 -4.07 -20.49 16.80
C HIS A 265 -4.49 -20.12 15.37
N ALA A 266 -4.50 -18.83 15.04
CA ALA A 266 -4.82 -18.38 13.69
C ALA A 266 -3.84 -18.97 12.65
N VAL A 267 -2.53 -19.00 12.97
CA VAL A 267 -1.52 -19.57 12.08
C VAL A 267 -1.73 -21.07 11.89
N PHE A 268 -2.07 -21.79 12.95
CA PHE A 268 -2.41 -23.21 12.84
C PHE A 268 -3.61 -23.43 11.91
N GLY A 269 -4.65 -22.58 12.02
CA GLY A 269 -5.81 -22.61 11.11
C GLY A 269 -5.41 -22.39 9.64
N ILE A 270 -4.51 -21.44 9.38
CA ILE A 270 -3.97 -21.18 8.03
C ILE A 270 -3.24 -22.42 7.50
N GLN A 271 -2.29 -22.92 8.26
CA GLN A 271 -1.46 -24.08 7.88
C GLN A 271 -2.33 -25.33 7.63
N HIS A 272 -3.37 -25.52 8.44
CA HIS A 272 -4.35 -26.58 8.25
C HIS A 272 -5.14 -26.41 6.94
N CYS A 273 -5.70 -25.23 6.69
CA CYS A 273 -6.45 -24.93 5.46
C CYS A 273 -5.60 -25.12 4.19
N VAL A 274 -4.37 -24.57 4.15
CA VAL A 274 -3.50 -24.74 2.96
C VAL A 274 -3.08 -26.20 2.75
N SER A 275 -2.86 -26.96 3.83
CA SER A 275 -2.56 -28.39 3.76
C SER A 275 -3.71 -29.18 3.14
N VAL A 276 -4.95 -28.94 3.58
CA VAL A 276 -6.16 -29.57 3.01
C VAL A 276 -6.34 -29.20 1.54
N LYS A 277 -5.89 -28.02 1.13
CA LYS A 277 -5.92 -27.56 -0.26
C LYS A 277 -4.72 -28.04 -1.09
N GLY A 278 -3.92 -28.97 -0.57
CA GLY A 278 -2.83 -29.64 -1.29
C GLY A 278 -1.46 -28.99 -1.16
N PHE A 279 -1.31 -27.92 -0.38
CA PHE A 279 -0.02 -27.26 -0.17
C PHE A 279 0.65 -27.74 1.11
N ARG A 280 1.78 -28.43 0.97
CA ARG A 280 2.50 -29.00 2.11
C ARG A 280 3.13 -27.91 2.97
N THR A 281 2.77 -27.88 4.25
CA THR A 281 3.41 -27.04 5.29
C THR A 281 3.44 -27.78 6.61
N THR A 282 4.38 -27.45 7.47
CA THR A 282 4.31 -27.81 8.90
C THR A 282 3.09 -27.15 9.53
N GLN A 283 2.37 -27.87 10.39
CA GLN A 283 1.25 -27.37 11.19
C GLN A 283 1.69 -27.23 12.65
N ASP A 284 2.47 -26.20 12.93
CA ASP A 284 3.07 -25.91 14.24
C ASP A 284 2.55 -24.60 14.86
N GLY A 285 1.70 -23.86 14.14
CA GLY A 285 1.24 -22.54 14.55
C GLY A 285 2.33 -21.47 14.46
N ILE A 286 3.44 -21.69 13.75
CA ILE A 286 4.51 -20.73 13.52
C ILE A 286 4.54 -20.33 12.04
N PHE A 287 4.33 -19.04 11.76
CA PHE A 287 4.34 -18.53 10.40
C PHE A 287 5.78 -18.20 10.01
N GLY A 288 6.56 -19.24 9.72
CA GLY A 288 7.94 -19.11 9.23
C GLY A 288 8.04 -18.89 7.72
N PRO A 289 9.27 -18.83 7.18
CA PRO A 289 9.51 -18.71 5.74
C PRO A 289 8.81 -19.80 4.91
N GLY A 290 8.77 -21.04 5.41
CA GLY A 290 8.08 -22.16 4.74
C GLY A 290 6.57 -21.91 4.59
N THR A 291 5.90 -21.47 5.66
CA THR A 291 4.47 -21.12 5.61
C THR A 291 4.22 -19.93 4.68
N LYS A 292 5.10 -18.92 4.67
CA LYS A 292 5.01 -17.79 3.73
C LYS A 292 5.06 -18.24 2.28
N SER A 293 6.04 -19.06 1.91
CA SER A 293 6.17 -19.61 0.56
C SER A 293 4.92 -20.38 0.13
N VAL A 294 4.36 -21.17 1.05
CA VAL A 294 3.10 -21.90 0.82
C VAL A 294 1.90 -20.98 0.65
N VAL A 295 1.79 -19.93 1.47
CA VAL A 295 0.71 -18.94 1.35
C VAL A 295 0.82 -18.19 0.01
N ILE A 296 2.01 -17.80 -0.43
CA ILE A 296 2.25 -17.19 -1.74
C ILE A 296 1.78 -18.13 -2.86
N ALA A 297 2.15 -19.42 -2.80
CA ALA A 297 1.73 -20.42 -3.78
C ALA A 297 0.19 -20.59 -3.79
N PHE A 298 -0.42 -20.67 -2.62
CA PHE A 298 -1.87 -20.72 -2.47
C PHE A 298 -2.54 -19.48 -3.08
N GLN A 299 -2.07 -18.27 -2.76
CA GLN A 299 -2.60 -17.02 -3.28
C GLN A 299 -2.53 -16.97 -4.81
N ARG A 300 -1.40 -17.38 -5.41
CA ARG A 300 -1.26 -17.51 -6.87
C ARG A 300 -2.30 -18.45 -7.45
N SER A 301 -2.51 -19.62 -6.83
CA SER A 301 -3.51 -20.60 -7.29
C SER A 301 -4.95 -20.08 -7.24
N LYS A 302 -5.22 -19.00 -6.51
CA LYS A 302 -6.53 -18.36 -6.36
C LYS A 302 -6.65 -17.03 -7.09
N GLY A 303 -5.63 -16.63 -7.85
CA GLY A 303 -5.60 -15.32 -8.52
C GLY A 303 -5.59 -14.14 -7.55
N LEU A 304 -5.12 -14.35 -6.32
CA LEU A 304 -4.98 -13.30 -5.31
C LEU A 304 -3.60 -12.64 -5.41
N ALA A 305 -3.45 -11.47 -4.77
CA ALA A 305 -2.13 -10.89 -4.55
C ALA A 305 -1.25 -11.91 -3.80
N ALA A 306 -0.10 -12.25 -4.38
CA ALA A 306 0.79 -13.29 -3.90
C ALA A 306 1.88 -12.70 -2.98
N ASP A 307 1.44 -11.98 -1.95
CA ASP A 307 2.27 -11.20 -1.02
C ASP A 307 2.73 -11.99 0.21
N GLY A 308 2.21 -13.20 0.42
CA GLY A 308 2.50 -14.03 1.59
C GLY A 308 1.80 -13.56 2.86
N VAL A 309 0.85 -12.62 2.74
CA VAL A 309 0.05 -12.08 3.83
C VAL A 309 -1.36 -12.67 3.79
N VAL A 310 -1.76 -13.30 4.89
CA VAL A 310 -3.11 -13.84 5.05
C VAL A 310 -4.02 -12.77 5.65
N GLY A 311 -4.54 -11.89 4.79
CA GLY A 311 -5.61 -10.93 5.10
C GLY A 311 -7.02 -11.46 4.77
N PRO A 312 -8.06 -10.60 4.81
CA PRO A 312 -9.46 -11.00 4.64
C PRO A 312 -9.75 -11.82 3.39
N ARG A 313 -9.14 -11.48 2.25
CA ARG A 313 -9.34 -12.20 0.98
C ARG A 313 -8.72 -13.58 0.98
N THR A 314 -7.49 -13.68 1.48
CA THR A 314 -6.81 -14.97 1.63
C THR A 314 -7.57 -15.85 2.61
N TRP A 315 -8.04 -15.30 3.74
CA TRP A 315 -8.92 -16.02 4.68
C TRP A 315 -10.21 -16.52 4.03
N ALA A 316 -10.91 -15.67 3.29
CA ALA A 316 -12.13 -16.07 2.59
C ALA A 316 -11.86 -17.22 1.61
N ALA A 317 -10.78 -17.15 0.83
CA ALA A 317 -10.37 -18.22 -0.07
C ALA A 317 -9.91 -19.49 0.67
N LEU A 318 -9.33 -19.36 1.87
CA LEU A 318 -8.90 -20.49 2.71
C LEU A 318 -10.09 -21.27 3.26
N VAL A 319 -11.20 -20.59 3.59
CA VAL A 319 -12.41 -21.23 4.16
C VAL A 319 -13.50 -21.50 3.12
N ALA A 320 -13.32 -21.04 1.89
CA ALA A 320 -14.16 -21.34 0.74
C ALA A 320 -14.06 -22.80 0.32
#